data_AF-A0A7R9DND7-F1
#
_entry.id   AF-A0A7R9DND7-F1
#
_cell.length_a   1.000
_cell.length_b   1.000
_cell.length_c   1.000
_cell.angle_alpha   90.00
_cell.angle_beta   90.00
_cell.angle_gamma   90.00
#
_symmetry.space_group_name_H-M   'P 1'
#
loop_
_entity.id
_entity.type
_entity.pdbx_description
1 polymer ?
#
loop_
_entity_poly.entity_id
_entity_poly.type
_entity_poly.pdbx_seq_one_letter_code
_entity_poly.pdbx_strand_id
1 'polypeptide(L)'
;MLLRGANAVRYTNYPDNVVYKFCDLSVQCGMDIFCVFDSLNYLLNLIVGLDLKNVSEYSAYWEQTRTLYSPFECTTTIKYGNADVYLNEIPGGKYTNLQFQAYSLGLGDFFEDVKKAYREANILLGDIVNVCSL
;
A
#
# COMPACT_ATOMS: atom_id res chain seq x y z
N MET A 1 -12.52 -5.09 3.48
CA MET A 1 -11.30 -5.03 4.33
C MET A 1 -10.18 -5.79 3.64
N LEU A 2 -8.96 -5.26 3.67
CA LEU A 2 -7.76 -5.97 3.21
C LEU A 2 -7.24 -6.85 4.35
N LEU A 3 -7.19 -8.17 4.14
CA LEU A 3 -6.78 -9.14 5.15
C LEU A 3 -5.53 -9.87 4.68
N ARG A 4 -4.55 -10.02 5.58
CA ARG A 4 -3.39 -10.89 5.37
C ARG A 4 -3.68 -12.27 5.96
N GLY A 5 -3.48 -13.33 5.18
CA GLY A 5 -3.80 -14.69 5.60
C GLY A 5 -3.05 -15.17 6.84
N ALA A 6 -1.78 -14.77 7.01
CA ALA A 6 -0.92 -15.25 8.10
C ALA A 6 -1.12 -14.55 9.46
N ASN A 7 -1.69 -13.34 9.46
CA ASN A 7 -1.71 -12.47 10.64
C ASN A 7 -2.91 -11.51 10.73
N ALA A 8 -3.93 -11.72 9.90
CA ALA A 8 -5.10 -10.85 9.77
C ALA A 8 -4.73 -9.40 9.41
N VAL A 9 -4.65 -8.50 10.39
CA VAL A 9 -4.32 -7.08 10.22
C VAL A 9 -3.09 -6.65 11.01
N ARG A 10 -2.38 -7.59 11.65
CA ARG A 10 -1.28 -7.33 12.57
C ARG A 10 0.08 -7.73 12.00
N TYR A 11 1.14 -7.43 12.75
CA TYR A 11 2.54 -7.64 12.34
C TYR A 11 3.12 -9.00 12.79
N THR A 12 2.41 -9.79 13.59
CA THR A 12 2.88 -11.09 14.12
C THR A 12 2.01 -12.24 13.62
N ASN A 13 2.62 -13.39 13.35
CA ASN A 13 1.87 -14.59 12.93
C ASN A 13 0.94 -15.08 14.05
N TYR A 14 -0.24 -15.54 13.65
CA TYR A 14 -1.23 -16.12 14.56
C TYR A 14 -1.61 -17.52 14.12
N PRO A 15 -1.96 -18.40 15.07
CA PRO A 15 -2.54 -19.70 14.73
C PRO A 15 -3.89 -19.50 14.04
N ASP A 16 -4.24 -20.43 13.15
CA ASP A 16 -5.39 -20.33 12.26
C ASP A 16 -6.71 -20.05 13.01
N ASN A 17 -6.88 -20.64 14.20
CA ASN A 17 -8.07 -20.44 15.04
C ASN A 17 -8.31 -18.98 15.43
N VAL A 18 -7.25 -18.19 15.61
CA VAL A 18 -7.34 -16.76 15.92
C VAL A 18 -7.75 -15.97 14.67
N VAL A 19 -7.21 -16.33 13.50
CA VAL A 19 -7.55 -15.70 12.23
C VAL A 19 -9.02 -15.99 11.86
N TYR A 20 -9.48 -17.23 12.04
CA TYR A 20 -10.88 -17.61 11.81
C TYR A 20 -11.84 -16.82 12.71
N LYS A 21 -11.53 -16.74 14.01
CA LYS A 21 -12.36 -16.01 14.96
C LYS A 21 -12.41 -14.51 14.65
N PHE A 22 -11.30 -13.94 14.17
CA PHE A 22 -11.24 -12.55 13.70
C PHE A 22 -12.15 -12.32 12.48
N CYS A 23 -12.14 -13.24 11.51
CA CYS A 23 -13.04 -13.16 10.36
C CYS A 23 -14.52 -13.26 10.76
N ASP A 24 -14.86 -14.18 11.65
CA ASP A 24 -16.24 -14.39 12.11
C ASP A 24 -16.80 -13.14 12.83
N LEU A 25 -16.00 -12.56 13.72
CA LEU A 25 -16.31 -11.27 14.36
C LEU A 25 -16.43 -10.13 13.36
N SER A 26 -15.55 -10.09 12.35
CA SER A 26 -15.58 -9.03 11.32
C SER A 26 -16.91 -9.06 10.55
N VAL A 27 -17.39 -10.24 10.17
CA VAL A 27 -18.70 -10.42 9.50
C VAL A 27 -19.84 -9.96 10.42
N GLN A 28 -19.82 -10.36 11.69
CA GLN A 28 -20.84 -9.94 12.67
C GLN A 28 -20.86 -8.41 12.87
N CYS A 29 -19.73 -7.74 12.73
CA CYS A 29 -19.62 -6.28 12.79
C CYS A 29 -19.99 -5.57 11.46
N GLY A 30 -20.49 -6.29 10.46
CA GLY A 30 -20.97 -5.71 9.19
C GLY A 30 -19.92 -5.65 8.08
N MET A 31 -18.86 -6.45 8.15
CA MET A 31 -17.92 -6.61 7.02
C MET A 31 -18.46 -7.61 6.00
N ASP A 32 -18.98 -7.11 4.87
CA ASP A 32 -19.51 -7.96 3.80
C ASP A 32 -18.47 -8.36 2.74
N ILE A 33 -17.44 -7.53 2.53
CA ILE A 33 -16.43 -7.74 1.49
C ILE A 33 -15.03 -7.88 2.11
N PHE A 34 -14.44 -9.06 1.96
CA PHE A 34 -13.01 -9.30 2.17
C PHE A 34 -12.32 -9.21 0.81
N CYS A 35 -11.51 -8.16 0.62
CA CYS A 35 -10.74 -7.99 -0.61
C CYS A 35 -9.54 -8.93 -0.55
N VAL A 36 -9.71 -10.15 -1.05
CA VAL A 36 -8.61 -11.07 -1.36
C VAL A 36 -8.02 -10.60 -2.69
N PHE A 37 -6.74 -10.21 -2.68
CA PHE A 37 -6.11 -9.51 -3.79
C PHE A 37 -5.75 -10.47 -4.92
N ASP A 38 -6.10 -10.11 -6.16
CA ASP A 38 -5.57 -10.69 -7.40
C ASP A 38 -4.93 -9.59 -8.25
N SER A 39 -3.84 -9.96 -8.93
CA SER A 39 -2.79 -9.06 -9.42
C SER A 39 -3.07 -8.32 -10.74
N LEU A 40 -4.23 -8.53 -11.38
CA LEU A 40 -4.44 -8.16 -12.80
C LEU A 40 -5.37 -6.96 -13.08
N ASN A 41 -5.80 -6.21 -12.05
CA ASN A 41 -6.32 -4.83 -12.16
C ASN A 41 -7.19 -4.51 -13.41
N TYR A 42 -8.22 -5.34 -13.67
CA TYR A 42 -9.04 -5.24 -14.89
C TYR A 42 -10.13 -4.16 -14.75
N LEU A 43 -9.87 -2.98 -15.32
CA LEU A 43 -10.68 -1.76 -15.17
C LEU A 43 -12.14 -1.87 -15.65
N LEU A 44 -12.41 -2.78 -16.59
CA LEU A 44 -13.73 -2.91 -17.23
C LEU A 44 -14.85 -3.32 -16.25
N ASN A 45 -14.49 -3.98 -15.14
CA ASN A 45 -15.46 -4.41 -14.12
C ASN A 45 -15.90 -3.30 -13.16
N LEU A 46 -15.14 -2.21 -13.05
CA LEU A 46 -15.45 -1.08 -12.15
C LEU A 46 -16.48 -0.11 -12.73
N ILE A 47 -16.64 -0.07 -14.05
CA ILE A 47 -17.45 0.93 -14.76
C ILE A 47 -18.95 0.58 -14.73
N VAL A 48 -19.30 -0.70 -14.53
CA VAL A 48 -20.70 -1.19 -14.67
C VAL A 48 -21.59 -0.85 -13.47
N GLY A 49 -21.03 -0.35 -12.35
CA GLY A 49 -21.77 -0.17 -11.08
C GLY A 49 -21.75 1.22 -10.44
N LEU A 50 -21.11 2.22 -11.04
CA LEU A 50 -20.89 3.53 -10.39
C LEU A 50 -21.49 4.68 -11.20
N ASP A 51 -22.40 5.44 -10.59
CA ASP A 51 -22.91 6.69 -11.15
C ASP A 51 -21.87 7.80 -10.98
N LEU A 52 -21.42 8.36 -12.11
CA LEU A 52 -20.39 9.40 -12.18
C LEU A 52 -20.78 10.68 -11.42
N LYS A 53 -22.07 11.00 -11.30
CA LYS A 53 -22.51 12.16 -10.51
C LYS A 53 -22.17 12.00 -9.04
N ASN A 54 -22.50 10.84 -8.46
CA ASN A 54 -22.23 10.54 -7.07
C ASN A 54 -20.72 10.49 -6.81
N VAL A 55 -19.94 9.89 -7.73
CA VAL A 55 -18.47 9.85 -7.63
C VAL A 55 -17.87 11.26 -7.60
N SER A 56 -18.41 12.19 -8.41
CA SER A 56 -17.93 13.58 -8.43
C SER A 56 -18.20 14.32 -7.12
N GLU A 57 -19.37 14.12 -6.51
CA GLU A 57 -19.72 14.73 -5.21
C GLU A 57 -18.82 14.20 -4.09
N TYR A 58 -18.58 12.88 -4.06
CA TYR A 58 -17.63 12.28 -3.11
C TYR A 58 -16.20 12.79 -3.33
N SER A 59 -15.77 12.96 -4.59
CA SER A 59 -14.45 13.49 -4.90
C SER A 59 -14.26 14.90 -4.33
N ALA A 60 -15.25 15.78 -4.48
CA ALA A 60 -15.19 17.15 -3.94
C ALA A 60 -15.12 17.18 -2.40
N TYR A 61 -15.84 16.28 -1.73
CA TYR A 61 -15.76 16.12 -0.28
C TYR A 61 -14.37 15.65 0.18
N TRP A 62 -13.81 14.64 -0.49
CA TRP A 62 -12.49 14.11 -0.16
C TRP A 62 -11.37 15.10 -0.46
N GLU A 63 -11.50 15.93 -1.49
CA GLU A 63 -10.55 17.00 -1.79
C GLU A 63 -10.47 18.02 -0.65
N GLN A 64 -11.61 18.43 -0.09
CA GLN A 64 -11.65 19.30 1.09
C GLN A 64 -11.10 18.60 2.34
N THR A 65 -11.53 17.36 2.59
CA THR A 65 -11.10 16.60 3.77
C THR A 65 -9.60 16.34 3.76
N ARG A 66 -9.01 16.11 2.58
CA ARG A 66 -7.56 15.91 2.39
C ARG A 66 -6.72 17.08 2.92
N THR A 67 -7.24 18.31 2.85
CA THR A 67 -6.54 19.49 3.40
C THR A 67 -6.30 19.40 4.92
N LEU A 68 -7.16 18.69 5.66
CA LEU A 68 -6.99 18.47 7.11
C LEU A 68 -5.77 17.58 7.42
N TYR A 69 -5.40 16.73 6.48
CA TYR A 69 -4.26 15.80 6.60
C TYR A 69 -2.99 16.34 5.94
N SER A 70 -2.94 17.63 5.62
CA SER A 70 -1.78 18.30 5.02
C SER A 70 -0.43 17.97 5.69
N PRO A 71 -0.32 17.87 7.04
CA PRO A 71 0.95 17.48 7.70
C PRO A 71 1.42 16.05 7.42
N PHE A 72 0.54 15.16 6.94
CA PHE A 72 0.82 13.75 6.65
C PHE A 72 0.93 13.47 5.14
N GLU A 73 0.84 14.51 4.31
CA GLU A 73 0.99 14.39 2.86
C GLU A 73 2.40 13.97 2.47
N CYS A 74 2.52 12.83 1.78
CA CYS A 74 3.75 12.43 1.09
C CYS A 74 4.02 13.26 -0.19
N THR A 75 3.09 14.12 -0.60
CA THR A 75 3.21 14.92 -1.84
C THR A 75 4.26 16.02 -1.79
N THR A 76 4.92 16.27 -0.66
CA THR A 76 6.11 17.11 -0.64
C THR A 76 7.32 16.43 -1.29
N THR A 77 7.36 15.09 -1.29
CA THR A 77 8.47 14.30 -1.86
C THR A 77 8.10 13.56 -3.15
N ILE A 78 6.83 13.22 -3.39
CA ILE A 78 6.38 12.51 -4.61
C ILE A 78 5.02 13.03 -5.07
N LYS A 79 4.99 13.79 -6.18
CA LYS A 79 3.74 14.35 -6.75
C LYS A 79 3.23 13.61 -7.99
N TYR A 80 4.01 12.70 -8.54
CA TYR A 80 3.75 12.05 -9.82
C TYR A 80 4.27 10.62 -9.82
N GLY A 81 3.76 9.80 -10.73
CA GLY A 81 4.25 8.44 -10.94
C GLY A 81 5.73 8.47 -11.32
N ASN A 82 6.56 7.76 -10.55
CA ASN A 82 7.97 7.61 -10.86
C ASN A 82 8.18 6.32 -11.67
N ALA A 83 8.78 6.44 -12.85
CA ALA A 83 9.12 5.29 -13.70
C ALA A 83 10.20 4.38 -13.07
N ASP A 84 10.94 4.87 -12.07
CA ASP A 84 11.92 4.09 -11.32
C ASP A 84 11.32 2.84 -10.66
N VAL A 85 10.00 2.81 -10.43
CA VAL A 85 9.29 1.64 -9.90
C VAL A 85 9.50 0.40 -10.77
N TYR A 86 9.60 0.56 -12.10
CA TYR A 86 9.88 -0.57 -13.00
C TYR A 86 11.30 -1.13 -12.87
N LEU A 87 12.20 -0.37 -12.23
CA LEU A 87 13.59 -0.77 -12.05
C LEU A 87 13.88 -1.26 -10.62
N ASN A 88 13.23 -0.68 -9.61
CA ASN A 88 13.50 -0.97 -8.20
C ASN A 88 12.42 -1.83 -7.53
N GLU A 89 11.23 -1.94 -8.15
CA GLU A 89 10.09 -2.73 -7.68
C GLU A 89 9.66 -2.41 -6.24
N ILE A 90 9.93 -1.19 -5.77
CA ILE A 90 9.58 -0.74 -4.42
C ILE A 90 8.10 -0.34 -4.41
N PRO A 91 7.24 -0.95 -3.56
CA PRO A 91 5.85 -0.55 -3.45
C PRO A 91 5.73 0.88 -2.89
N GLY A 92 4.71 1.62 -3.34
CA GLY A 92 4.57 3.06 -3.03
C GLY A 92 4.71 3.42 -1.54
N GLY A 93 3.99 2.74 -0.64
CA GLY A 93 4.11 3.01 0.80
C GLY A 93 5.50 2.70 1.39
N LYS A 94 6.21 1.71 0.83
CA LYS A 94 7.57 1.35 1.26
C LYS A 94 8.59 2.38 0.77
N TYR A 95 8.37 2.96 -0.42
CA TYR A 95 9.24 3.99 -0.98
C TYR A 95 9.30 5.23 -0.08
N THR A 96 8.14 5.79 0.29
CA THR A 96 8.09 6.99 1.12
C THR A 96 8.71 6.72 2.50
N ASN A 97 8.44 5.55 3.08
CA ASN A 97 9.06 5.15 4.35
C ASN A 97 10.58 5.03 4.25
N LEU A 98 11.10 4.39 3.20
CA LEU A 98 12.53 4.24 2.96
C LEU A 98 13.21 5.60 2.76
N GLN A 99 12.53 6.54 2.10
CA GLN A 99 13.01 7.90 1.92
C GLN A 99 13.15 8.64 3.26
N PHE A 100 12.13 8.59 4.11
CA PHE A 100 12.20 9.18 5.45
C PHE A 100 13.32 8.55 6.31
N GLN A 101 13.52 7.24 6.21
CA GLN A 101 14.61 6.55 6.89
C GLN A 101 15.98 6.98 6.37
N ALA A 102 16.17 7.06 5.05
CA ALA A 102 17.42 7.52 4.44
C ALA A 102 17.76 8.95 4.87
N TYR A 103 16.78 9.87 4.85
CA TYR A 103 16.98 11.24 5.35
C TYR A 103 17.35 11.27 6.83
N SER A 104 16.69 10.46 7.66
CA SER A 104 16.95 10.38 9.10
C SER A 104 18.34 9.83 9.42
N LEU A 105 18.89 8.98 8.55
CA LEU A 105 20.25 8.41 8.65
C LEU A 105 21.32 9.29 7.99
N GLY A 106 20.96 10.46 7.45
CA GLY A 106 21.90 11.35 6.74
C GLY A 106 22.28 10.86 5.33
N LEU A 107 21.56 9.88 4.79
CA LEU A 107 21.77 9.31 3.45
C LEU A 107 20.82 9.90 2.40
N GLY A 108 20.18 11.04 2.69
CA GLY A 108 19.20 11.69 1.79
C GLY A 108 19.78 12.00 0.41
N ASP A 109 21.01 12.51 0.36
CA ASP A 109 21.69 12.86 -0.91
C ASP A 109 22.13 11.63 -1.72
N PHE A 110 22.21 10.46 -1.07
CA PHE A 110 22.60 9.18 -1.69
C PHE A 110 21.40 8.26 -1.93
N PHE A 111 20.18 8.80 -1.93
CA PHE A 111 18.97 7.99 -2.05
C PHE A 111 18.92 7.18 -3.36
N GLU A 112 19.53 7.67 -4.44
CA GLU A 112 19.70 6.91 -5.69
C GLU A 112 20.50 5.62 -5.50
N ASP A 113 21.55 5.65 -4.70
CA ASP A 113 22.37 4.46 -4.42
C ASP A 113 21.65 3.50 -3.47
N VAL A 114 20.82 4.03 -2.55
CA VAL A 114 19.93 3.21 -1.71
C VAL A 114 18.92 2.44 -2.58
N LYS A 115 18.35 3.07 -3.62
CA LYS A 115 17.44 2.39 -4.56
C LYS A 115 18.14 1.27 -5.34
N LYS A 116 19.39 1.47 -5.78
CA LYS A 116 20.19 0.43 -6.46
C LYS A 116 20.49 -0.73 -5.51
N ALA A 117 20.94 -0.43 -4.29
CA ALA A 117 21.22 -1.45 -3.28
C ALA A 117 19.97 -2.28 -2.94
N TYR A 118 18.79 -1.65 -2.91
CA TYR A 118 17.52 -2.36 -2.72
C TYR A 118 17.26 -3.39 -3.83
N ARG A 119 17.48 -3.01 -5.10
CA ARG A 119 17.34 -3.91 -6.24
C ARG A 119 18.36 -5.05 -6.18
N GLU A 120 19.61 -4.75 -5.89
CA GLU A 120 20.67 -5.77 -5.76
C GLU A 120 20.36 -6.76 -4.64
N ALA A 121 19.84 -6.29 -3.51
CA ALA A 121 19.39 -7.15 -2.42
C ALA A 121 18.23 -8.07 -2.86
N ASN A 122 17.27 -7.56 -3.66
CA ASN A 122 16.18 -8.39 -4.18
C ASN A 122 16.70 -9.51 -5.08
N ILE A 123 17.65 -9.20 -5.97
CA ILE A 123 18.29 -10.19 -6.84
C ILE A 123 19.05 -11.23 -6.01
N LEU A 124 19.79 -10.80 -4.99
CA LEU A 124 20.53 -11.70 -4.10
C LEU A 124 19.62 -12.65 -3.32
N LEU A 125 18.43 -12.19 -2.95
CA LEU A 125 17.42 -12.99 -2.24
C LEU A 125 16.63 -13.93 -3.16
N GLY A 126 16.94 -13.95 -4.46
CA GLY A 126 16.30 -14.83 -5.43
C GLY A 126 15.05 -14.25 -6.08
N ASP A 127 15.00 -12.93 -6.23
CA ASP A 127 13.92 -12.20 -6.93
C ASP A 127 12.54 -12.44 -6.31
N ILE A 128 12.38 -11.96 -5.07
CA ILE A 128 11.18 -12.20 -4.27
C ILE A 128 10.10 -11.14 -4.53
N VAL A 129 8.84 -11.51 -4.29
CA VAL A 129 7.72 -10.57 -4.37
C VAL A 129 7.80 -9.55 -3.23
N ASN A 130 8.07 -8.29 -3.58
CA ASN A 130 8.29 -7.20 -2.62
C ASN A 130 7.02 -6.58 -2.01
N VAL A 131 5.98 -7.36 -1.73
CA VAL A 131 4.76 -6.87 -1.07
C VAL A 131 4.91 -6.95 0.45
N CYS A 132 4.15 -6.13 1.18
CA CYS A 132 4.22 -5.94 2.63
C CYS A 132 4.30 -7.27 3.41
N SER A 133 5.54 -7.65 3.73
CA SER A 133 5.92 -8.87 4.43
C SER A 133 6.88 -8.43 5.51
N LEU A 134 6.51 -8.69 6.77
CA LEU A 134 7.29 -8.49 8.01
C LEU A 134 8.27 -7.30 8.01
#